data_AF-A0A0H3K1L9-F1
#
_entry.id   AF-A0A0H3K1L9-F1
#
_cell.length_a   1.000
_cell.length_b   1.000
_cell.length_c   1.000
_cell.angle_alpha   90.00
_cell.angle_beta   90.00
_cell.angle_gamma   90.00
#
_symmetry.space_group_name_H-M   'P 1'
#
loop_
_entity.id
_entity.type
_entity.pdbx_description
1 polymer ?
#
loop_
_entity_poly.entity_id
_entity_poly.type
_entity_poly.pdbx_seq_one_letter_code
_entity_poly.pdbx_strand_id
1 'polypeptide(L)' 'MLDPAGAAVQTGLQHLGYDSVEQIRIGKYIELSLQAETEAIAREQLDQMCDQLLANPVIENYRFELEAVAGVAA' A
#
# COMPACT_ATOMS: atom_id res chain seq x y z
N MET A 1 11.74 7.04 -9.01
CA MET A 1 12.25 7.69 -7.78
C MET A 1 13.14 6.71 -7.05
N LEU A 2 14.28 7.17 -6.52
CA LEU A 2 15.15 6.34 -5.68
C LEU A 2 14.48 6.20 -4.30
N ASP A 3 14.33 4.98 -3.79
CA ASP A 3 13.85 4.70 -2.43
C ASP A 3 15.08 4.45 -1.52
N PRO A 4 15.53 5.45 -0.74
CA PRO A 4 16.73 5.32 0.08
C PRO A 4 16.58 4.24 1.16
N ALA A 5 15.35 4.02 1.65
CA ALA A 5 15.09 3.02 2.67
C ALA A 5 15.20 1.61 2.07
N GLY A 6 14.66 1.38 0.87
CA GLY A 6 14.83 0.13 0.13
C GLY A 6 16.30 -0.21 -0.13
N ALA A 7 17.10 0.78 -0.54
CA ALA A 7 18.54 0.60 -0.76
C ALA A 7 19.31 0.23 0.53
N ALA A 8 18.96 0.86 1.66
CA ALA A 8 19.55 0.54 2.95
C ALA A 8 19.23 -0.90 3.38
N VAL A 9 17.97 -1.33 3.22
CA VAL A 9 17.54 -2.70 3.53
C VAL A 9 18.24 -3.73 2.63
N GLN A 10 18.36 -3.44 1.34
CA GLN A 10 19.07 -4.31 0.39
C GLN A 10 20.53 -4.51 0.80
N THR A 11 21.24 -3.43 1.15
CA THR A 11 22.61 -3.50 1.66
C THR A 11 22.69 -4.35 2.93
N GLY A 12 21.72 -4.20 3.85
CA GLY A 12 21.63 -5.03 5.04
C GLY A 12 21.47 -6.52 4.74
N LEU A 13 20.61 -6.87 3.78
CA LEU A 13 20.40 -8.26 3.36
C LEU A 13 21.63 -8.86 2.67
N GLN A 14 22.34 -8.09 1.86
CA GLN A 14 23.62 -8.51 1.27
C GLN A 14 24.66 -8.81 2.35
N HIS A 15 24.78 -7.97 3.38
CA HIS A 15 25.67 -8.24 4.52
C HIS A 15 25.30 -9.51 5.31
N LEU A 16 24.03 -9.95 5.23
CA LEU A 16 23.56 -11.20 5.84
C LEU A 16 23.73 -12.42 4.91
N GLY A 17 24.31 -12.25 3.71
CA GLY A 17 24.56 -13.32 2.74
C GLY A 17 23.44 -13.58 1.73
N TYR A 18 22.43 -12.70 1.67
CA TYR A 18 21.33 -12.82 0.69
C TYR A 18 21.65 -12.06 -0.61
N ASP A 19 22.66 -12.54 -1.35
CA ASP A 19 23.17 -11.86 -2.55
C ASP A 19 22.18 -11.86 -3.73
N SER A 20 21.17 -12.74 -3.71
CA SER A 20 20.17 -12.84 -4.78
C SER A 20 19.09 -11.75 -4.73
N VAL A 21 19.14 -10.83 -3.76
CA VAL A 21 18.16 -9.75 -3.61
C VAL A 21 18.64 -8.49 -4.34
N GLU A 22 17.98 -8.17 -5.46
CA GLU A 22 18.44 -7.09 -6.36
C GLU A 22 17.67 -5.77 -6.21
N GLN A 23 16.36 -5.82 -5.98
CA GLN A 23 15.53 -4.64 -5.97
C GLN A 23 14.49 -4.73 -4.85
N ILE A 24 14.64 -3.85 -3.86
CA ILE A 24 13.69 -3.71 -2.75
C ILE A 24 12.95 -2.39 -2.91
N ARG A 25 11.63 -2.44 -2.71
CA ARG A 25 10.78 -1.27 -2.60
C ARG A 25 10.06 -1.32 -1.28
N ILE A 26 10.11 -0.22 -0.54
CA ILE A 26 9.37 -0.05 0.70
C ILE A 26 8.17 0.85 0.39
N GLY A 27 7.00 0.40 0.82
CA GLY A 27 5.75 1.11 0.64
C GLY A 27 4.92 1.10 1.91
N LYS A 28 3.74 1.72 1.84
CA LYS A 28 2.77 1.71 2.93
C LYS A 28 1.82 0.53 2.75
N TYR A 29 1.43 -0.11 3.85
CA TYR A 29 0.30 -1.02 3.93
C TYR A 29 -0.75 -0.36 4.83
N ILE A 30 -1.97 -0.19 4.31
CA ILE A 30 -3.06 0.49 5.00
C ILE A 30 -4.27 -0.46 4.97
N GLU A 31 -4.82 -0.72 6.15
CA GLU A 31 -6.05 -1.48 6.32
C GLU A 31 -7.09 -0.57 7.00
N LEU A 32 -8.30 -0.53 6.45
CA LEU A 32 -9.38 0.28 6.97
C LEU A 32 -10.72 -0.41 6.70
N SER A 33 -11.74 -0.03 7.47
CA SER A 33 -13.12 -0.42 7.22
C SER A 33 -13.92 0.80 6.81
N LEU A 34 -14.73 0.67 5.77
CA LEU A 34 -15.67 1.71 5.33
C LEU A 34 -17.06 1.11 5.14
N GLN A 35 -18.08 1.96 5.28
CA GLN A 35 -19.46 1.60 4.99
C GLN A 35 -19.85 2.16 3.62
N ALA A 36 -20.43 1.31 2.77
CA ALA A 36 -20.95 1.70 1.48
C ALA A 36 -22.13 0.80 1.10
N GLU A 37 -23.04 1.32 0.27
CA GLU A 37 -24.22 0.57 -0.16
C GLU A 37 -23.87 -0.58 -1.11
N THR A 38 -22.79 -0.43 -1.88
CA THR A 38 -22.31 -1.42 -2.85
C THR A 38 -20.79 -1.43 -2.91
N GLU A 39 -20.20 -2.52 -3.40
CA GLU A 39 -18.74 -2.60 -3.64
C GLU A 39 -18.26 -1.53 -4.63
N ALA A 40 -19.07 -1.20 -5.65
CA ALA A 40 -18.72 -0.17 -6.62
C ALA A 40 -18.57 1.21 -5.97
N ILE A 41 -19.48 1.58 -5.06
CA ILE A 41 -19.40 2.83 -4.29
C ILE A 41 -18.20 2.79 -3.34
N ALA A 42 -17.96 1.65 -2.66
CA ALA A 42 -16.80 1.50 -1.78
C ALA A 42 -15.48 1.70 -2.55
N ARG A 43 -15.41 1.15 -3.76
CA ARG A 43 -14.25 1.25 -4.65
C ARG A 43 -14.00 2.69 -5.08
N GLU A 44 -15.03 3.40 -5.54
CA GLU A 44 -14.92 4.81 -5.92
C GLU A 44 -14.47 5.69 -4.73
N GLN A 45 -15.07 5.49 -3.56
CA GLN A 45 -14.68 6.23 -2.35
C GLN A 45 -13.23 5.96 -1.96
N LEU A 46 -12.79 4.69 -1.97
CA LEU A 46 -11.42 4.34 -1.61
C LEU A 46 -10.40 4.88 -2.62
N ASP A 47 -10.73 4.85 -3.92
CA ASP A 47 -9.90 5.44 -4.98
C ASP A 47 -9.69 6.94 -4.74
N GLN A 48 -10.77 7.68 -4.44
CA GLN A 48 -10.70 9.10 -4.09
C GLN A 48 -9.86 9.35 -2.82
N MET A 49 -9.99 8.51 -1.79
CA MET A 49 -9.17 8.61 -0.58
C MET A 49 -7.68 8.39 -0.90
N CYS A 50 -7.38 7.43 -1.78
CA CYS A 50 -6.01 7.17 -2.24
C CYS A 50 -5.42 8.36 -2.98
N ASP A 51 -6.16 8.94 -3.93
CA ASP A 51 -5.71 10.08 -4.73
C ASP A 51 -5.53 11.38 -3.92
N GLN A 52 -6.40 11.60 -2.93
CA GLN A 52 -6.41 12.84 -2.16
C GLN A 52 -5.46 12.81 -0.96
N LEU A 53 -5.20 11.64 -0.37
CA LEU A 53 -4.54 11.57 0.93
C LEU A 53 -3.63 10.36 1.13
N LEU A 54 -4.11 9.15 0.83
CA LEU A 54 -3.40 7.94 1.29
C LEU A 54 -2.14 7.65 0.47
N ALA A 55 -2.15 8.03 -0.81
CA ALA A 55 -1.00 7.95 -1.70
C ALA A 55 -0.61 9.36 -2.18
N ASN A 56 0.67 9.56 -2.46
CA ASN A 56 1.11 10.71 -3.24
C ASN A 56 1.18 10.32 -4.73
N PRO A 57 0.17 10.65 -5.56
CA PRO A 57 0.07 10.15 -6.93
C PRO A 57 1.20 10.62 -7.86
N VAL A 58 1.98 11.63 -7.48
CA VAL A 58 3.14 12.09 -8.27
C VAL A 58 4.31 11.10 -8.17
N ILE A 59 4.44 10.40 -7.04
CA ILE A 59 5.64 9.61 -6.72
C ILE A 59 5.36 8.19 -6.21
N GLU A 60 4.10 7.87 -5.89
CA GLU A 60 3.64 6.58 -5.40
C GLU A 60 2.56 6.02 -6.33
N ASN A 61 2.60 4.70 -6.54
CA ASN A 61 1.49 3.94 -7.12
C ASN A 61 0.80 3.17 -5.99
N TYR A 62 -0.51 2.96 -6.09
CA TYR A 62 -1.26 2.15 -5.14
C TYR A 62 -2.07 1.07 -5.84
N ARG A 63 -2.41 0.04 -5.06
CA ARG A 63 -3.37 -1.01 -5.39
C ARG A 63 -4.12 -1.32 -4.11
N PHE A 64 -5.41 -1.61 -4.23
CA PHE A 64 -6.22 -2.03 -3.09
C PHE A 64 -7.11 -3.21 -3.46
N GLU A 65 -7.47 -3.96 -2.43
CA GLU A 65 -8.44 -5.05 -2.47
C GLU A 65 -9.58 -4.68 -1.53
N LEU A 66 -10.78 -5.17 -1.82
CA LEU A 66 -11.95 -4.98 -0.98
C LEU A 66 -12.47 -6.34 -0.57
N GLU A 67 -12.78 -6.49 0.72
CA GLU A 67 -13.42 -7.67 1.26
C GLU A 67 -14.69 -7.24 2.02
N ALA A 68 -15.80 -7.91 1.71
CA ALA A 68 -17.05 -7.69 2.45
C ALA A 68 -16.93 -8.31 3.83
N VAL A 69 -16.77 -7.47 4.86
CA VAL A 69 -16.78 -7.89 6.26
C VAL A 69 -18.20 -7.84 6.81
N ALA A 70 -18.62 -8.91 7.50
CA ALA A 70 -19.87 -8.91 8.25
C ALA A 70 -19.81 -7.76 9.28
N GLY A 71 -20.72 -6.79 9.14
CA GLY A 71 -20.62 -5.48 9.76
C GLY A 71 -20.16 -5.55 11.21
N VAL A 72 -19.03 -4.91 11.50
CA VAL A 72 -18.70 -4.53 12.87
C VAL A 72 -19.71 -3.44 13.23
N ALA A 73 -20.80 -3.86 13.87
CA ALA A 73 -21.64 -2.93 14.61
C ALA A 73 -20.73 -2.21 15.60
N ALA A 74 -20.52 -0.91 15.37
CA ALA A 74 -19.88 -0.03 16.33
C ALA A 74 -20.74 0.09 17.59
#